data_AF-A0A847MV80-F1
#
_entry.id   AF-A0A847MV80-F1
#
_cell.length_a   1.000
_cell.length_b   1.000
_cell.length_c   1.000
_cell.angle_alpha   90.00
_cell.angle_beta   90.00
_cell.angle_gamma   90.00
#
_symmetry.space_group_name_H-M   'P 1'
#
loop_
_entity.id
_entity.type
_entity.pdbx_description
1 polymer ?
#
loop_
_entity_poly.entity_id
_entity_poly.type
_entity_poly.pdbx_seq_one_letter_code
_entity_poly.pdbx_strand_id
1 'polypeptide(L)'
;AAAALTACGSATLPSGSESFDVPTYDWDKQGAMMAEVSGRLAFTDDGCTLMVPLEGDGLAEPVVFPNAAGARFSNGVRAVIEADSGKVYAVEGQEFSYAGGWVPPGESWTSQCGDYSPDDIAHINDEPALSVPSADPEPYAGTLPTEIPSREDRGWYAVPTFAWQPTDGGDSALLEGTVTMTDDGCATVESADGVTGLVIPNAWGKQDEGYAGGRGIFSWFDTGSSGVMAEEGMEVSFAGGFTDVSGDHGTTWQELCPSTPVDTLFLVQDDKPWE
;
A
#
# COMPACT_ATOMS: atom_id res chain seq x y z
N ALA A 1 22.99 -46.83 11.62
CA ALA A 1 22.24 -46.58 10.38
C ALA A 1 22.25 -45.07 10.17
N ALA A 2 23.01 -44.58 9.20
CA ALA A 2 23.00 -43.17 8.83
C ALA A 2 21.82 -42.96 7.88
N ALA A 3 20.87 -42.12 8.27
CA ALA A 3 19.77 -41.72 7.41
C ALA A 3 20.35 -40.83 6.29
N ALA A 4 20.09 -41.23 5.05
CA ALA A 4 20.40 -40.43 3.88
C ALA A 4 19.53 -39.17 3.92
N LEU A 5 20.19 -38.00 3.96
CA LEU A 5 19.57 -36.73 3.62
C LEU A 5 19.22 -36.79 2.14
N THR A 6 17.92 -36.89 1.85
CA THR A 6 17.37 -36.71 0.51
C THR A 6 17.67 -35.28 0.10
N ALA A 7 18.54 -35.11 -0.91
CA ALA A 7 18.76 -33.84 -1.56
C ALA A 7 17.44 -33.39 -2.19
N CYS A 8 16.79 -32.37 -1.63
CA CYS A 8 15.77 -31.60 -2.34
C CYS A 8 16.47 -31.00 -3.58
N GLY A 9 15.88 -31.21 -4.75
CA GLY A 9 16.45 -30.75 -6.01
C GLY A 9 16.53 -29.22 -6.01
N SER A 10 17.73 -28.68 -5.80
CA SER A 10 17.98 -27.27 -6.06
C SER A 10 17.86 -27.05 -7.57
N ALA A 11 16.96 -26.17 -7.97
CA ALA A 11 16.89 -25.71 -9.35
C ALA A 11 18.30 -25.27 -9.79
N THR A 12 18.79 -25.83 -10.89
CA THR A 12 20.15 -25.54 -11.36
C THR A 12 20.09 -24.30 -12.25
N LEU A 13 20.28 -23.13 -11.62
CA LEU A 13 20.53 -21.87 -12.33
C LEU A 13 21.83 -21.95 -13.16
N PRO A 14 22.02 -21.04 -14.13
CA PRO A 14 23.30 -20.91 -14.83
C PRO A 14 24.49 -20.83 -13.87
N SER A 15 25.64 -21.32 -14.34
CA SER A 15 26.86 -21.33 -13.53
C SER A 15 27.26 -19.91 -13.15
N GLY A 16 27.47 -19.67 -11.85
CA GLY A 16 27.80 -18.35 -11.31
C GLY A 16 26.60 -17.51 -10.89
N SER A 17 25.37 -18.04 -11.03
CA SER A 17 24.19 -17.43 -10.42
C SER A 17 24.13 -17.69 -8.91
N GLU A 18 23.64 -16.70 -8.17
CA GLU A 18 23.41 -16.77 -6.72
C GLU A 18 21.93 -16.51 -6.41
N SER A 19 21.37 -17.27 -5.47
CA SER A 19 20.00 -17.03 -4.98
C SER A 19 20.00 -15.99 -3.85
N PHE A 20 18.93 -15.22 -3.76
CA PHE A 20 18.67 -14.30 -2.64
C PHE A 20 17.19 -14.29 -2.27
N ASP A 21 16.87 -13.79 -1.09
CA ASP A 21 15.49 -13.75 -0.60
C ASP A 21 14.71 -12.60 -1.24
N VAL A 22 13.47 -12.87 -1.62
CA VAL A 22 12.49 -11.88 -2.06
C VAL A 22 11.19 -12.09 -1.29
N PRO A 23 10.37 -11.05 -1.09
CA PRO A 23 9.03 -11.23 -0.55
C PRO A 23 8.22 -12.17 -1.45
N THR A 24 7.66 -13.21 -0.82
CA THR A 24 6.90 -14.26 -1.49
C THR A 24 5.77 -14.74 -0.57
N TYR A 25 4.84 -15.54 -1.11
CA TYR A 25 3.82 -16.21 -0.33
C TYR A 25 3.59 -17.64 -0.84
N ASP A 26 3.06 -18.50 0.02
CA ASP A 26 2.73 -19.88 -0.33
C ASP A 26 1.45 -19.90 -1.17
N TRP A 27 1.55 -20.46 -2.37
CA TRP A 27 0.39 -20.65 -3.25
C TRP A 27 0.31 -22.10 -3.72
N ASP A 28 -0.82 -22.74 -3.43
CA ASP A 28 -1.10 -24.13 -3.79
C ASP A 28 -1.55 -24.31 -5.25
N LYS A 29 -1.45 -23.25 -6.06
CA LYS A 29 -1.89 -23.18 -7.46
C LYS A 29 -3.40 -23.35 -7.62
N GLN A 30 -4.16 -23.11 -6.56
CA GLN A 30 -5.62 -23.09 -6.55
C GLN A 30 -6.13 -21.70 -6.16
N GLY A 31 -7.36 -21.39 -6.59
CA GLY A 31 -7.94 -20.06 -6.42
C GLY A 31 -7.43 -19.04 -7.43
N ALA A 32 -8.22 -17.98 -7.66
CA ALA A 32 -7.89 -16.98 -8.66
C ALA A 32 -8.20 -15.56 -8.14
N MET A 33 -7.18 -14.72 -8.10
CA MET A 33 -7.33 -13.32 -8.46
C MET A 33 -7.19 -13.23 -9.99
N MET A 34 -8.05 -12.44 -10.64
CA MET A 34 -8.21 -12.44 -12.10
C MET A 34 -7.95 -11.06 -12.71
N ALA A 35 -7.37 -10.13 -11.95
CA ALA A 35 -6.90 -8.87 -12.51
C ALA A 35 -5.61 -9.14 -13.30
N GLU A 36 -5.40 -8.42 -14.38
CA GLU A 36 -4.10 -8.44 -15.05
C GLU A 36 -3.16 -7.51 -14.30
N VAL A 37 -2.00 -8.03 -13.89
CA VAL A 37 -0.90 -7.26 -13.29
C VAL A 37 0.26 -7.30 -14.27
N SER A 38 0.60 -6.14 -14.82
CA SER A 38 1.63 -6.01 -15.84
C SER A 38 2.51 -4.79 -15.60
N GLY A 39 3.79 -4.94 -15.93
CA GLY A 39 4.79 -3.94 -15.64
C GLY A 39 6.19 -4.44 -15.96
N ARG A 40 7.17 -3.63 -15.62
CA ARG A 40 8.58 -3.98 -15.71
C ARG A 40 9.13 -4.29 -14.33
N LEU A 41 9.82 -5.41 -14.17
CA LEU A 41 10.39 -5.76 -12.87
C LEU A 41 11.55 -4.81 -12.51
N ALA A 42 11.53 -4.32 -11.28
CA ALA A 42 12.65 -3.66 -10.63
C ALA A 42 12.85 -4.26 -9.23
N PHE A 43 13.95 -3.90 -8.59
CA PHE A 43 14.24 -4.32 -7.23
C PHE A 43 14.83 -3.16 -6.45
N THR A 44 14.49 -3.07 -5.17
CA THR A 44 15.25 -2.24 -4.25
C THR A 44 16.67 -2.78 -4.05
N ASP A 45 17.53 -1.99 -3.42
CA ASP A 45 18.87 -2.44 -3.03
C ASP A 45 18.82 -3.64 -2.05
N ASP A 46 17.77 -3.71 -1.23
CA ASP A 46 17.52 -4.80 -0.26
C ASP A 46 16.79 -6.03 -0.85
N GLY A 47 16.50 -6.02 -2.15
CA GLY A 47 15.90 -7.15 -2.86
C GLY A 47 14.36 -7.20 -2.83
N CYS A 48 13.70 -6.12 -2.42
CA CYS A 48 12.24 -6.00 -2.53
C CYS A 48 11.83 -5.83 -3.98
N THR A 49 10.80 -6.55 -4.41
CA THR A 49 10.33 -6.59 -5.79
C THR A 49 9.37 -5.44 -6.08
N LEU A 50 9.65 -4.71 -7.16
CA LEU A 50 8.87 -3.58 -7.63
C LEU A 50 8.39 -3.81 -9.06
N MET A 51 7.23 -3.28 -9.38
CA MET A 51 6.61 -3.22 -10.69
C MET A 51 6.61 -1.77 -11.16
N VAL A 52 7.36 -1.47 -12.21
CA VAL A 52 7.32 -0.17 -12.87
C VAL A 52 6.22 -0.21 -13.94
N PRO A 53 5.23 0.69 -13.90
CA PRO A 53 4.21 0.78 -14.93
C PRO A 53 4.81 0.91 -16.34
N LEU A 54 4.21 0.26 -17.34
CA LEU A 54 4.70 0.32 -18.74
C LEU A 54 4.36 1.65 -19.42
N GLU A 55 3.27 2.28 -18.98
CA GLU A 55 2.75 3.53 -19.52
C GLU A 55 2.51 4.54 -18.40
N GLY A 56 2.60 5.83 -18.74
CA GLY A 56 2.44 6.93 -17.79
C GLY A 56 3.70 7.27 -17.01
N ASP A 57 3.56 8.19 -16.08
CA ASP A 57 4.54 8.62 -15.07
C ASP A 57 4.25 7.99 -13.70
N GLY A 58 3.55 6.84 -13.70
CA GLY A 58 3.20 6.10 -12.50
C GLY A 58 4.43 5.67 -11.71
N LEU A 59 4.34 5.80 -10.38
CA LEU A 59 5.38 5.36 -9.46
C LEU A 59 5.46 3.83 -9.44
N ALA A 60 6.64 3.31 -9.12
CA ALA A 60 6.82 1.86 -8.99
C ALA A 60 6.02 1.31 -7.80
N GLU A 61 5.34 0.20 -8.04
CA GLU A 61 4.46 -0.45 -7.08
C GLU A 61 5.10 -1.72 -6.54
N PRO A 62 5.04 -1.99 -5.23
CA PRO A 62 5.36 -3.31 -4.69
C PRO A 62 4.62 -4.42 -5.43
N VAL A 63 5.35 -5.50 -5.71
CA VAL A 63 4.77 -6.71 -6.29
C VAL A 63 5.37 -7.92 -5.61
N VAL A 64 4.57 -8.94 -5.33
CA VAL A 64 5.04 -10.23 -4.81
C VAL A 64 4.65 -11.37 -5.72
N PHE A 65 5.53 -12.36 -5.79
CA PHE A 65 5.36 -13.56 -6.60
C PHE A 65 5.16 -14.78 -5.69
N PRO A 66 4.42 -15.80 -6.13
CA PRO A 66 4.15 -16.97 -5.31
C PRO A 66 5.32 -17.95 -5.34
N ASN A 67 5.58 -18.63 -4.22
CA ASN A 67 6.60 -19.66 -4.08
C ASN A 67 7.97 -19.26 -4.68
N ALA A 68 8.34 -17.99 -4.54
CA ALA A 68 9.40 -17.35 -5.30
C ALA A 68 10.71 -17.19 -4.52
N ALA A 69 11.81 -17.07 -5.26
CA ALA A 69 13.11 -16.66 -4.79
C ALA A 69 13.72 -15.65 -5.78
N GLY A 70 14.72 -14.88 -5.34
CA GLY A 70 15.54 -14.04 -6.20
C GLY A 70 16.70 -14.83 -6.80
N ALA A 71 17.09 -14.50 -8.04
CA ALA A 71 18.28 -15.00 -8.70
C ALA A 71 19.12 -13.83 -9.23
N ARG A 72 20.41 -13.80 -8.90
CA ARG A 72 21.39 -12.85 -9.45
C ARG A 72 22.31 -13.61 -10.40
N PHE A 73 22.31 -13.25 -11.67
CA PHE A 73 23.15 -13.85 -12.71
C PHE A 73 24.58 -13.30 -12.66
N SER A 74 25.51 -13.95 -13.36
CA SER A 74 26.94 -13.61 -13.30
C SER A 74 27.25 -12.22 -13.85
N ASN A 75 26.41 -11.74 -14.78
CA ASN A 75 26.45 -10.37 -15.31
C ASN A 75 25.78 -9.32 -14.41
N GLY A 76 25.31 -9.71 -13.23
CA GLY A 76 24.67 -8.83 -12.24
C GLY A 76 23.16 -8.64 -12.42
N VAL A 77 22.56 -9.13 -13.52
CA VAL A 77 21.11 -9.04 -13.73
C VAL A 77 20.38 -9.83 -12.67
N ARG A 78 19.28 -9.30 -12.15
CA ARG A 78 18.41 -9.98 -11.18
C ARG A 78 17.15 -10.53 -11.85
N ALA A 79 16.56 -11.55 -11.27
CA ALA A 79 15.27 -12.11 -11.67
C ALA A 79 14.52 -12.68 -10.47
N VAL A 80 13.21 -12.83 -10.62
CA VAL A 80 12.37 -13.62 -9.72
C VAL A 80 12.13 -14.99 -10.36
N ILE A 81 12.35 -16.05 -9.60
CA ILE A 81 12.20 -17.45 -10.02
C ILE A 81 11.25 -18.20 -9.10
N GLU A 82 10.58 -19.24 -9.59
CA GLU A 82 9.92 -20.24 -8.73
C GLU A 82 11.00 -21.04 -8.02
N ALA A 83 10.99 -21.02 -6.68
CA ALA A 83 12.10 -21.51 -5.85
C ALA A 83 12.43 -23.00 -6.11
N ASP A 84 11.39 -23.82 -6.31
CA ASP A 84 11.54 -25.27 -6.51
C ASP A 84 12.00 -25.65 -7.92
N SER A 85 11.61 -24.89 -8.94
CA SER A 85 11.83 -25.26 -10.35
C SER A 85 12.89 -24.44 -11.07
N GLY A 86 13.17 -23.23 -10.58
CA GLY A 86 14.05 -22.24 -11.22
C GLY A 86 13.48 -21.64 -12.49
N LYS A 87 12.21 -21.93 -12.82
CA LYS A 87 11.50 -21.21 -13.88
C LYS A 87 11.38 -19.74 -13.50
N VAL A 88 11.38 -18.87 -14.50
CA VAL A 88 11.48 -17.42 -14.28
C VAL A 88 10.08 -16.80 -14.34
N TYR A 89 9.75 -16.06 -13.31
CA TYR A 89 8.59 -15.16 -13.30
C TYR A 89 8.91 -13.91 -14.11
N ALA A 90 9.94 -13.18 -13.72
CA ALA A 90 10.31 -11.94 -14.37
C ALA A 90 11.81 -11.66 -14.22
N VAL A 91 12.38 -10.94 -15.18
CA VAL A 91 13.78 -10.51 -15.21
C VAL A 91 13.82 -9.00 -15.03
N GLU A 92 14.78 -8.51 -14.25
CA GLU A 92 14.94 -7.09 -13.97
C GLU A 92 15.04 -6.27 -15.26
N GLY A 93 14.18 -5.26 -15.36
CA GLY A 93 14.05 -4.39 -16.51
C GLY A 93 13.30 -4.99 -17.71
N GLN A 94 12.84 -6.24 -17.62
CA GLN A 94 11.95 -6.84 -18.62
C GLN A 94 10.48 -6.72 -18.19
N GLU A 95 9.62 -6.69 -19.21
CA GLU A 95 8.18 -6.64 -19.02
C GLU A 95 7.65 -8.02 -18.63
N PHE A 96 6.66 -8.02 -17.75
CA PHE A 96 5.88 -9.19 -17.39
C PHE A 96 4.38 -8.85 -17.40
N SER A 97 3.55 -9.86 -17.57
CA SER A 97 2.09 -9.77 -17.41
C SER A 97 1.59 -11.11 -16.88
N TYR A 98 0.83 -11.06 -15.79
CA TYR A 98 0.33 -12.22 -15.07
C TYR A 98 -1.07 -11.98 -14.52
N ALA A 99 -1.78 -13.07 -14.22
CA ALA A 99 -2.95 -13.00 -13.35
C ALA A 99 -2.53 -12.60 -11.92
N GLY A 100 -3.31 -11.70 -11.33
CA GLY A 100 -3.00 -11.09 -10.04
C GLY A 100 -4.20 -10.40 -9.39
N GLY A 101 -3.89 -9.67 -8.33
CA GLY A 101 -4.79 -8.76 -7.62
C GLY A 101 -4.02 -7.79 -6.72
N TRP A 102 -4.77 -6.95 -6.03
CA TRP A 102 -4.25 -5.96 -5.09
C TRP A 102 -4.74 -6.33 -3.69
N VAL A 103 -3.82 -6.46 -2.74
CA VAL A 103 -4.12 -6.79 -1.34
C VAL A 103 -3.17 -6.06 -0.40
N PRO A 104 -3.53 -5.93 0.90
CA PRO A 104 -2.61 -5.37 1.89
C PRO A 104 -1.32 -6.18 1.98
N PRO A 105 -0.17 -5.56 2.24
CA PRO A 105 1.10 -6.29 2.33
C PRO A 105 1.08 -7.31 3.47
N GLY A 106 1.52 -8.52 3.13
CA GLY A 106 1.71 -9.60 4.11
C GLY A 106 3.00 -9.49 4.90
N GLU A 107 3.15 -10.37 5.90
CA GLU A 107 4.33 -10.45 6.77
C GLU A 107 5.65 -10.64 6.01
N SER A 108 5.63 -11.40 4.91
CA SER A 108 6.83 -11.62 4.08
C SER A 108 7.32 -10.32 3.43
N TRP A 109 6.41 -9.43 3.04
CA TRP A 109 6.77 -8.11 2.57
C TRP A 109 7.24 -7.24 3.72
N THR A 110 6.41 -7.05 4.75
CA THR A 110 6.69 -6.06 5.80
C THR A 110 7.96 -6.36 6.59
N SER A 111 8.29 -7.65 6.80
CA SER A 111 9.52 -8.04 7.50
C SER A 111 10.81 -7.76 6.72
N GLN A 112 10.77 -7.83 5.38
CA GLN A 112 11.94 -7.58 4.53
C GLN A 112 12.01 -6.13 4.04
N CYS A 113 10.86 -5.53 3.71
CA CYS A 113 10.75 -4.29 2.95
C CYS A 113 10.21 -3.11 3.77
N GLY A 114 9.78 -3.36 5.01
CA GLY A 114 9.16 -2.37 5.86
C GLY A 114 7.68 -2.13 5.52
N ASP A 115 7.09 -1.20 6.26
CA ASP A 115 5.66 -0.89 6.14
C ASP A 115 5.37 -0.25 4.79
N TYR A 116 4.39 -0.82 4.09
CA TYR A 116 3.81 -0.25 2.88
C TYR A 116 2.31 -0.09 3.10
N SER A 117 1.92 1.06 3.63
CA SER A 117 0.55 1.34 4.00
C SER A 117 0.27 2.79 3.66
N PRO A 118 -0.99 3.16 3.40
CA PRO A 118 -2.16 2.30 3.43
C PRO A 118 -2.55 1.67 2.08
N ASP A 119 -1.70 1.80 1.06
CA ASP A 119 -1.96 1.21 -0.25
C ASP A 119 -1.80 -0.32 -0.25
N ASP A 120 -2.55 -0.97 -1.14
CA ASP A 120 -2.37 -2.37 -1.48
C ASP A 120 -1.11 -2.59 -2.32
N ILE A 121 -0.58 -3.81 -2.26
CA ILE A 121 0.52 -4.28 -3.10
C ILE A 121 0.02 -5.27 -4.16
N ALA A 122 0.72 -5.37 -5.28
CA ALA A 122 0.38 -6.31 -6.33
C ALA A 122 0.74 -7.74 -5.91
N HIS A 123 -0.21 -8.66 -5.97
CA HIS A 123 0.00 -10.09 -5.76
C HIS A 123 -0.17 -10.82 -7.08
N ILE A 124 0.89 -11.47 -7.55
CA ILE A 124 0.83 -12.39 -8.69
C ILE A 124 0.36 -13.76 -8.22
N ASN A 125 -0.69 -14.32 -8.82
CA ASN A 125 -1.20 -15.66 -8.55
C ASN A 125 -1.24 -16.49 -9.83
N ASP A 126 -0.09 -16.59 -10.50
CA ASP A 126 0.07 -17.30 -11.76
C ASP A 126 1.33 -18.17 -11.76
N GLU A 127 1.44 -19.08 -12.72
CA GLU A 127 2.66 -19.87 -12.93
C GLU A 127 3.73 -19.07 -13.70
N PRO A 128 5.02 -19.35 -13.48
CA PRO A 128 6.09 -18.69 -14.23
C PRO A 128 5.96 -18.94 -15.74
N ALA A 129 6.00 -17.88 -16.55
CA ALA A 129 5.86 -17.97 -17.99
C ALA A 129 7.14 -18.46 -18.70
N LEU A 130 8.30 -18.30 -18.07
CA LEU A 130 9.60 -18.53 -18.70
C LEU A 130 10.29 -19.78 -18.13
N SER A 131 10.90 -20.57 -19.03
CA SER A 131 11.73 -21.71 -18.63
C SER A 131 13.01 -21.27 -17.93
N VAL A 132 13.69 -22.21 -17.27
CA VAL A 132 15.03 -21.98 -16.70
C VAL A 132 15.98 -21.41 -17.78
N PRO A 133 16.63 -20.27 -17.55
CA PRO A 133 17.54 -19.67 -18.52
C PRO A 133 18.73 -20.59 -18.81
N SER A 134 19.11 -20.69 -20.09
CA SER A 134 20.31 -21.41 -20.52
C SER A 134 21.57 -20.53 -20.58
N ALA A 135 21.39 -19.21 -20.45
CA ALA A 135 22.42 -18.19 -20.42
C ALA A 135 21.94 -16.98 -19.59
N ASP A 136 22.87 -16.09 -19.26
CA ASP A 136 22.56 -14.85 -18.55
C ASP A 136 21.63 -13.95 -19.40
N PRO A 137 20.57 -13.38 -18.80
CA PRO A 137 19.70 -12.44 -19.51
C PRO A 137 20.43 -11.14 -19.88
N GLU A 138 19.97 -10.45 -20.92
CA GLU A 138 20.53 -9.15 -21.30
C GLU A 138 20.21 -8.08 -20.25
N PRO A 139 21.20 -7.26 -19.84
CA PRO A 139 20.95 -6.14 -18.93
C PRO A 139 20.02 -5.09 -19.54
N TYR A 140 19.15 -4.53 -18.71
CA TYR A 140 18.33 -3.40 -19.11
C TYR A 140 19.17 -2.14 -19.28
N ALA A 141 18.94 -1.42 -20.39
CA ALA A 141 19.72 -0.23 -20.74
C ALA A 141 19.22 1.07 -20.06
N GLY A 142 18.00 1.05 -19.49
CA GLY A 142 17.41 2.20 -18.81
C GLY A 142 17.72 2.24 -17.32
N THR A 143 17.15 3.23 -16.63
CA THR A 143 17.22 3.35 -15.17
C THR A 143 15.97 2.74 -14.54
N LEU A 144 16.15 2.02 -13.43
CA LEU A 144 15.08 1.45 -12.63
C LEU A 144 15.13 2.05 -11.22
N PRO A 145 13.98 2.16 -10.55
CA PRO A 145 13.95 2.58 -9.15
C PRO A 145 14.62 1.53 -8.26
N THR A 146 15.36 2.01 -7.26
CA THR A 146 16.04 1.17 -6.26
C THR A 146 15.49 1.37 -4.85
N GLU A 147 14.43 2.15 -4.71
CA GLU A 147 13.74 2.45 -3.46
C GLU A 147 12.23 2.35 -3.65
N ILE A 148 11.51 2.00 -2.58
CA ILE A 148 10.04 1.99 -2.57
C ILE A 148 9.59 3.46 -2.50
N PRO A 149 8.69 3.92 -3.38
CA PRO A 149 8.16 5.29 -3.30
C PRO A 149 7.54 5.55 -1.94
N SER A 150 7.79 6.74 -1.39
CA SER A 150 7.23 7.14 -0.10
C SER A 150 5.70 7.29 -0.17
N ARG A 151 5.08 7.37 1.01
CA ARG A 151 3.65 7.71 1.11
C ARG A 151 3.36 9.06 0.45
N GLU A 152 4.23 10.03 0.69
CA GLU A 152 4.13 11.38 0.17
C GLU A 152 4.27 11.41 -1.35
N ASP A 153 5.18 10.63 -1.94
CA ASP A 153 5.29 10.50 -3.40
C ASP A 153 3.97 10.00 -4.00
N ARG A 154 3.26 9.13 -3.28
CA ARG A 154 1.96 8.55 -3.65
C ARG A 154 0.77 9.45 -3.32
N GLY A 155 1.01 10.68 -2.90
CA GLY A 155 -0.03 11.66 -2.58
C GLY A 155 -0.69 11.46 -1.22
N TRP A 156 -0.17 10.59 -0.35
CA TRP A 156 -0.65 10.44 1.01
C TRP A 156 -0.07 11.52 1.91
N TYR A 157 -0.88 12.03 2.84
CA TYR A 157 -0.48 13.05 3.79
C TYR A 157 -1.15 12.84 5.15
N ALA A 158 -0.49 13.34 6.19
CA ALA A 158 -1.01 13.25 7.56
C ALA A 158 -2.22 14.19 7.73
N VAL A 159 -3.22 13.74 8.47
CA VAL A 159 -4.39 14.53 8.88
C VAL A 159 -4.59 14.41 10.39
N PRO A 160 -5.32 15.35 11.03
CA PRO A 160 -5.69 15.20 12.44
C PRO A 160 -6.45 13.90 12.66
N THR A 161 -5.87 13.03 13.48
CA THR A 161 -6.38 11.68 13.73
C THR A 161 -6.13 11.22 15.15
N PHE A 162 -6.76 10.12 15.54
CA PHE A 162 -6.57 9.44 16.82
C PHE A 162 -6.70 7.93 16.66
N ALA A 163 -6.09 7.16 17.56
CA ALA A 163 -6.23 5.72 17.57
C ALA A 163 -7.63 5.34 18.09
N TRP A 164 -8.45 4.73 17.23
CA TRP A 164 -9.79 4.28 17.63
C TRP A 164 -9.71 3.09 18.58
N GLN A 165 -10.57 3.07 19.61
CA GLN A 165 -10.75 1.90 20.46
C GLN A 165 -12.24 1.58 20.58
N PRO A 166 -12.67 0.33 20.36
CA PRO A 166 -14.09 -0.04 20.43
C PRO A 166 -14.73 0.17 21.81
N THR A 167 -13.91 0.23 22.86
CA THR A 167 -14.36 0.43 24.25
C THR A 167 -14.44 1.90 24.65
N ASP A 168 -13.82 2.78 23.88
CA ASP A 168 -13.88 4.22 24.07
C ASP A 168 -15.20 4.71 23.47
N GLY A 169 -16.32 4.31 24.08
CA GLY A 169 -17.64 4.73 23.60
C GLY A 169 -17.80 6.24 23.61
N GLY A 170 -18.71 6.78 22.79
CA GLY A 170 -18.99 8.21 22.82
C GLY A 170 -19.69 8.81 21.61
N ASP A 171 -20.79 8.22 21.14
CA ASP A 171 -21.77 8.93 20.30
C ASP A 171 -22.59 9.88 21.19
N SER A 172 -21.93 10.90 21.71
CA SER A 172 -22.52 11.90 22.61
C SER A 172 -23.23 13.02 21.85
N ALA A 173 -22.87 13.18 20.57
CA ALA A 173 -23.37 14.19 19.65
C ALA A 173 -23.42 13.64 18.22
N LEU A 174 -24.18 14.34 17.39
CA LEU A 174 -24.27 14.12 15.95
C LEU A 174 -23.82 15.39 15.24
N LEU A 175 -22.97 15.26 14.23
CA LEU A 175 -22.58 16.34 13.34
C LEU A 175 -23.05 16.03 11.92
N GLU A 176 -23.92 16.87 11.40
CA GLU A 176 -24.45 16.74 10.04
C GLU A 176 -24.06 17.96 9.20
N GLY A 177 -23.77 17.73 7.92
CA GLY A 177 -23.48 18.80 7.00
C GLY A 177 -22.77 18.33 5.75
N THR A 178 -22.16 19.27 5.04
CA THR A 178 -21.35 19.00 3.85
C THR A 178 -19.89 19.20 4.19
N VAL A 179 -19.06 18.23 3.80
CA VAL A 179 -17.61 18.31 3.98
C VAL A 179 -17.00 19.35 3.05
N THR A 180 -16.10 20.16 3.61
CA THR A 180 -15.18 21.03 2.87
C THR A 180 -13.75 20.68 3.25
N MET A 181 -12.91 20.50 2.24
CA MET A 181 -11.49 20.21 2.34
C MET A 181 -10.70 21.51 2.28
N THR A 182 -9.82 21.69 3.25
CA THR A 182 -8.93 22.84 3.34
C THR A 182 -7.76 22.73 2.35
N ASP A 183 -7.08 23.85 2.10
CA ASP A 183 -5.85 23.88 1.29
C ASP A 183 -4.74 23.01 1.88
N ASP A 184 -4.75 22.81 3.21
CA ASP A 184 -3.83 21.92 3.93
C ASP A 184 -4.27 20.43 3.88
N GLY A 185 -5.47 20.14 3.38
CA GLY A 185 -6.00 18.77 3.23
C GLY A 185 -6.82 18.26 4.41
N CYS A 186 -7.09 19.09 5.41
CA CYS A 186 -7.97 18.74 6.53
C CYS A 186 -9.45 18.92 6.17
N ALA A 187 -10.32 18.11 6.76
CA ALA A 187 -11.76 18.16 6.52
C ALA A 187 -12.49 19.00 7.58
N THR A 188 -13.45 19.79 7.11
CA THR A 188 -14.30 20.65 7.94
C THR A 188 -15.76 20.49 7.56
N VAL A 189 -16.66 20.86 8.48
CA VAL A 189 -18.09 21.01 8.22
C VAL A 189 -18.51 22.41 8.64
N GLU A 190 -19.07 23.16 7.70
CA GLU A 190 -19.67 24.47 8.00
C GLU A 190 -21.12 24.31 8.46
N SER A 191 -21.47 24.99 9.56
CA SER A 191 -22.82 25.04 10.10
C SER A 191 -23.22 26.47 10.43
N ALA A 192 -24.47 26.66 10.86
CA ALA A 192 -24.93 27.98 11.34
C ALA A 192 -24.15 28.50 12.55
N ASP A 193 -23.53 27.60 13.32
CA ASP A 193 -22.83 27.90 14.56
C ASP A 193 -21.32 28.11 14.37
N GLY A 194 -20.80 27.88 13.16
CA GLY A 194 -19.38 28.07 12.82
C GLY A 194 -18.80 26.92 11.99
N VAL A 195 -17.46 26.93 11.87
CA VAL A 195 -16.67 25.92 11.16
C VAL A 195 -16.16 24.88 12.15
N THR A 196 -16.52 23.61 11.93
CA THR A 196 -16.08 22.49 12.75
C THR A 196 -15.00 21.70 12.02
N GLY A 197 -13.83 21.51 12.64
CA GLY A 197 -12.79 20.63 12.12
C GLY A 197 -13.06 19.17 12.46
N LEU A 198 -12.86 18.26 11.51
CA LEU A 198 -13.04 16.82 11.72
C LEU A 198 -11.73 16.16 12.14
N VAL A 199 -11.75 15.43 13.24
CA VAL A 199 -10.67 14.54 13.67
C VAL A 199 -11.14 13.11 13.45
N ILE A 200 -10.64 12.48 12.40
CA ILE A 200 -11.12 11.19 11.91
C ILE A 200 -10.21 10.09 12.46
N PRO A 201 -10.74 8.97 13.00
CA PRO A 201 -9.94 7.92 13.60
C PRO A 201 -9.04 7.21 12.59
N ASN A 202 -7.86 6.76 13.00
CA ASN A 202 -6.93 5.94 12.22
C ASN A 202 -6.76 6.43 10.76
N ALA A 203 -6.61 7.73 10.54
CA ALA A 203 -6.89 8.36 9.26
C ALA A 203 -5.65 8.94 8.56
N TRP A 204 -5.70 8.92 7.23
CA TRP A 204 -4.73 9.56 6.34
C TRP A 204 -5.46 10.25 5.19
N GLY A 205 -4.93 11.39 4.75
CA GLY A 205 -5.40 12.05 3.55
C GLY A 205 -4.74 11.47 2.30
N LYS A 206 -5.47 11.40 1.18
CA LYS A 206 -4.94 11.02 -0.14
C LYS A 206 -5.29 12.11 -1.16
N GLN A 207 -4.31 12.49 -1.97
CA GLN A 207 -4.52 13.29 -3.17
C GLN A 207 -4.69 12.35 -4.36
N ASP A 208 -5.87 12.37 -4.99
CA ASP A 208 -6.23 11.50 -6.11
C ASP A 208 -7.30 12.18 -6.97
N GLU A 209 -7.18 12.10 -8.31
CA GLU A 209 -8.15 12.68 -9.24
C GLU A 209 -9.53 12.01 -9.18
N GLY A 210 -9.61 10.82 -8.57
CA GLY A 210 -10.85 10.10 -8.32
C GLY A 210 -11.78 10.77 -7.30
N TYR A 211 -11.29 11.71 -6.48
CA TYR A 211 -12.11 12.45 -5.52
C TYR A 211 -12.67 13.74 -6.14
N ALA A 212 -13.92 14.06 -5.86
CA ALA A 212 -14.46 15.41 -6.00
C ALA A 212 -13.56 16.35 -5.18
N GLY A 213 -12.89 17.29 -5.83
CA GLY A 213 -11.90 18.17 -5.18
C GLY A 213 -10.46 17.65 -5.14
N GLY A 214 -10.21 16.44 -5.66
CA GLY A 214 -8.87 15.86 -5.82
C GLY A 214 -8.25 15.34 -4.51
N ARG A 215 -9.01 15.33 -3.41
CA ARG A 215 -8.55 14.89 -2.09
C ARG A 215 -9.66 14.18 -1.32
N GLY A 216 -9.28 13.15 -0.56
CA GLY A 216 -10.16 12.47 0.39
C GLY A 216 -9.39 12.06 1.64
N ILE A 217 -10.12 11.79 2.73
CA ILE A 217 -9.58 11.23 3.98
C ILE A 217 -10.08 9.81 4.12
N PHE A 218 -9.16 8.87 4.33
CA PHE A 218 -9.42 7.45 4.53
C PHE A 218 -9.19 7.06 5.98
N SER A 219 -9.94 6.07 6.45
CA SER A 219 -9.74 5.43 7.75
C SER A 219 -9.67 3.90 7.61
N TRP A 220 -8.98 3.27 8.56
CA TRP A 220 -8.87 1.82 8.71
C TRP A 220 -9.22 1.41 10.14
N PHE A 221 -10.00 0.35 10.29
CA PHE A 221 -10.42 -0.17 11.58
C PHE A 221 -10.05 -1.64 11.72
N ASP A 222 -9.71 -2.06 12.94
CA ASP A 222 -9.31 -3.45 13.27
C ASP A 222 -10.44 -4.48 13.02
N THR A 223 -11.67 -4.01 12.82
CA THR A 223 -12.81 -4.81 12.38
C THR A 223 -12.70 -5.25 10.91
N GLY A 224 -11.71 -4.74 10.18
CA GLY A 224 -11.49 -4.96 8.76
C GLY A 224 -12.27 -4.00 7.86
N SER A 225 -12.95 -2.99 8.41
CA SER A 225 -13.53 -1.90 7.62
C SER A 225 -12.46 -0.87 7.29
N SER A 226 -12.46 -0.40 6.04
CA SER A 226 -11.70 0.76 5.60
C SER A 226 -12.44 1.48 4.50
N GLY A 227 -12.27 2.79 4.42
CA GLY A 227 -12.90 3.56 3.35
C GLY A 227 -12.69 5.05 3.47
N VAL A 228 -13.17 5.77 2.45
CA VAL A 228 -13.27 7.23 2.47
C VAL A 228 -14.22 7.63 3.61
N MET A 229 -13.76 8.45 4.53
CA MET A 229 -14.57 9.05 5.57
C MET A 229 -15.01 10.46 5.19
N ALA A 230 -14.16 11.21 4.48
CA ALA A 230 -14.45 12.60 4.11
C ALA A 230 -13.91 12.93 2.72
N GLU A 231 -14.71 13.63 1.93
CA GLU A 231 -14.39 14.11 0.58
C GLU A 231 -15.14 15.43 0.34
N GLU A 232 -14.58 16.34 -0.46
CA GLU A 232 -15.23 17.63 -0.76
C GLU A 232 -16.66 17.42 -1.28
N GLY A 233 -17.61 18.13 -0.70
CA GLY A 233 -19.01 18.10 -1.13
C GLY A 233 -19.79 16.88 -0.66
N MET A 234 -19.18 15.94 0.07
CA MET A 234 -19.87 14.79 0.65
C MET A 234 -20.82 15.25 1.76
N GLU A 235 -22.10 14.85 1.69
CA GLU A 235 -23.04 14.99 2.81
C GLU A 235 -22.76 13.90 3.85
N VAL A 236 -22.57 14.30 5.09
CA VAL A 236 -22.17 13.42 6.20
C VAL A 236 -23.13 13.55 7.39
N SER A 237 -23.22 12.48 8.17
CA SER A 237 -23.90 12.44 9.47
C SER A 237 -23.02 11.60 10.39
N PHE A 238 -22.12 12.26 11.12
CA PHE A 238 -21.13 11.59 11.97
C PHE A 238 -21.59 11.54 13.42
N ALA A 239 -21.50 10.36 14.04
CA ALA A 239 -21.61 10.22 15.47
C ALA A 239 -20.23 10.41 16.14
N GLY A 240 -20.25 11.05 17.31
CA GLY A 240 -19.03 11.30 18.06
C GLY A 240 -19.17 12.36 19.14
N GLY A 241 -18.15 13.21 19.27
CA GLY A 241 -18.08 14.21 20.32
C GLY A 241 -17.35 15.49 19.94
N PHE A 242 -17.90 16.62 20.35
CA PHE A 242 -17.22 17.90 20.27
C PHE A 242 -16.10 17.99 21.31
N THR A 243 -14.97 18.55 20.90
CA THR A 243 -13.88 18.94 21.79
C THR A 243 -13.41 20.35 21.45
N ASP A 244 -12.88 21.03 22.46
CA ASP A 244 -12.26 22.34 22.26
C ASP A 244 -11.05 22.23 21.33
N VAL A 245 -10.75 23.31 20.62
CA VAL A 245 -9.51 23.50 19.82
C VAL A 245 -8.25 23.66 20.69
N SER A 246 -8.33 23.27 21.96
CA SER A 246 -7.25 23.30 22.94
C SER A 246 -6.96 21.89 23.44
N GLY A 247 -5.72 21.63 23.88
CA GLY A 247 -5.26 20.26 24.18
C GLY A 247 -4.74 19.54 22.95
N ASP A 248 -4.48 18.23 23.07
CA ASP A 248 -3.67 17.47 22.12
C ASP A 248 -4.23 17.51 20.69
N HIS A 249 -5.53 17.27 20.50
CA HIS A 249 -6.16 17.35 19.17
C HIS A 249 -6.13 18.76 18.57
N GLY A 250 -6.28 19.79 19.41
CA GLY A 250 -6.15 21.20 19.00
C GLY A 250 -4.74 21.54 18.54
N THR A 251 -3.72 21.04 19.22
CA THR A 251 -2.32 21.18 18.82
C THR A 251 -2.05 20.46 17.50
N THR A 252 -2.48 19.20 17.37
CA THR A 252 -2.34 18.45 16.10
C THR A 252 -3.04 19.16 14.94
N TRP A 253 -4.24 19.69 15.15
CA TRP A 253 -4.94 20.48 14.13
C TRP A 253 -4.12 21.70 13.70
N GLN A 254 -3.58 22.46 14.65
CA GLN A 254 -2.77 23.66 14.31
C GLN A 254 -1.46 23.30 13.59
N GLU A 255 -0.89 22.14 13.88
CA GLU A 255 0.33 21.66 13.21
C GLU A 255 0.06 21.20 11.77
N LEU A 256 -1.04 20.48 11.54
CA LEU A 256 -1.36 19.89 10.24
C LEU A 256 -2.24 20.77 9.35
N CYS A 257 -3.02 21.68 9.94
CA CYS A 257 -4.00 22.55 9.25
C CYS A 257 -3.78 24.04 9.59
N PRO A 258 -2.55 24.58 9.51
CA PRO A 258 -2.22 25.90 10.04
C PRO A 258 -2.94 27.06 9.34
N SER A 259 -3.43 26.87 8.12
CA SER A 259 -4.10 27.92 7.34
C SER A 259 -5.60 28.04 7.64
N THR A 260 -6.19 27.04 8.31
CA THR A 260 -7.65 26.99 8.54
C THR A 260 -7.98 27.00 10.03
N PRO A 261 -8.27 28.18 10.60
CA PRO A 261 -8.82 28.25 11.95
C PRO A 261 -10.23 27.66 11.96
N VAL A 262 -10.53 26.85 12.97
CA VAL A 262 -11.86 26.28 13.22
C VAL A 262 -12.35 26.74 14.59
N ASP A 263 -13.67 26.77 14.76
CA ASP A 263 -14.31 27.20 16.02
C ASP A 263 -14.33 26.07 17.05
N THR A 264 -14.44 24.83 16.59
CA THR A 264 -14.48 23.62 17.39
C THR A 264 -13.94 22.42 16.61
N LEU A 265 -13.60 21.34 17.32
CA LEU A 265 -13.24 20.07 16.72
C LEU A 265 -14.32 19.02 17.03
N PHE A 266 -14.53 18.11 16.10
CA PHE A 266 -15.40 16.95 16.27
C PHE A 266 -14.60 15.67 16.07
N LEU A 267 -14.54 14.86 17.11
CA LEU A 267 -13.94 13.53 17.06
C LEU A 267 -15.00 12.57 16.52
N VAL A 268 -14.79 12.10 15.29
CA VAL A 268 -15.66 11.10 14.66
C VAL A 268 -15.42 9.76 15.33
N GLN A 269 -16.47 9.09 15.80
CA GLN A 269 -16.35 7.79 16.48
C GLN A 269 -17.00 6.64 15.72
N ASP A 270 -17.59 6.92 14.56
CA ASP A 270 -18.13 5.91 13.66
C ASP A 270 -17.04 4.96 13.17
N ASP A 271 -17.23 3.66 13.38
CA ASP A 271 -16.44 2.57 12.80
C ASP A 271 -17.07 2.01 11.51
N LYS A 272 -18.23 2.55 11.15
CA LYS A 272 -19.05 2.20 9.99
C LYS A 272 -19.69 3.45 9.35
N PRO A 273 -18.93 4.25 8.60
CA PRO A 273 -19.43 5.49 7.99
C PRO A 273 -20.57 5.30 6.97
N TRP A 274 -20.94 4.06 6.65
CA TRP A 274 -21.87 3.70 5.58
C TRP A 274 -23.12 2.93 6.04
N GLU A 275 -23.23 2.60 7.34
CA GLU A 275 -24.39 1.91 7.94
C GLU A 275 -25.18 2.85 8.85
#